data_AF-A0A2V6JG52-F1
#
_entry.id   AF-A0A2V6JG52-F1
#
_cell.length_a   1.000
_cell.length_b   1.000
_cell.length_c   1.000
_cell.angle_alpha   90.00
_cell.angle_beta   90.00
_cell.angle_gamma   90.00
#
_symmetry.space_group_name_H-M   'P 1'
#
loop_
_entity.id
_entity.type
_entity.pdbx_description
1 polymer ?
#
loop_
_entity_poly.entity_id
_entity_poly.type
_entity_poly.pdbx_seq_one_letter_code
_entity_poly.pdbx_strand_id
1 'polypeptide(L)'
;MNEPLGARALQILQEWVRSESLRKHCYAVADSMKHFAQLRGEDADLWEAVGLLHDMDYERHPNVEQSPTEGHPFIGVAWLRENRWSEEVCRAILSHAAYANVSRETPLEKTLCAVDELSSFIVAVALVRPTKSIHDVDVR
;
A
#
# COMPACT_ATOMS: atom_id res chain seq x y z
N MET A 1 -10.05 -24.16 -5.35
CA MET A 1 -8.89 -23.29 -5.61
C MET A 1 -8.96 -22.18 -4.57
N ASN A 2 -7.89 -21.91 -3.83
CA ASN A 2 -7.89 -20.74 -2.96
C ASN A 2 -7.97 -19.47 -3.82
N GLU A 3 -8.74 -18.48 -3.35
CA GLU A 3 -8.79 -17.15 -3.97
C GLU A 3 -7.40 -16.50 -3.86
N PRO A 4 -6.89 -15.86 -4.94
CA PRO A 4 -5.65 -15.08 -4.87
C PRO A 4 -5.75 -13.96 -3.84
N LEU A 5 -4.66 -13.72 -3.10
CA LEU A 5 -4.59 -12.67 -2.09
C LEU A 5 -4.84 -11.30 -2.70
N GLY A 6 -4.30 -10.99 -3.88
CA GLY A 6 -4.53 -9.72 -4.57
C GLY A 6 -6.00 -9.50 -4.92
N ALA A 7 -6.71 -10.54 -5.37
CA ALA A 7 -8.14 -10.45 -5.68
C ALA A 7 -8.98 -10.18 -4.43
N ARG A 8 -8.69 -10.88 -3.32
CA ARG A 8 -9.33 -10.66 -2.03
C ARG A 8 -9.03 -9.26 -1.47
N ALA A 9 -7.78 -8.82 -1.55
CA ALA A 9 -7.34 -7.49 -1.14
C ALA A 9 -8.05 -6.37 -1.93
N LEU A 10 -8.23 -6.56 -3.24
CA LEU A 10 -8.92 -5.60 -4.10
C LEU A 10 -10.38 -5.39 -3.67
N GLN A 11 -11.09 -6.48 -3.34
CA GLN A 11 -12.46 -6.40 -2.84
C GLN A 11 -12.50 -5.59 -1.53
N ILE A 12 -11.62 -5.91 -0.58
CA ILE A 12 -11.51 -5.20 0.70
C ILE A 12 -11.22 -3.70 0.48
N LEU A 13 -10.24 -3.36 -0.36
CA LEU A 13 -9.92 -1.97 -0.67
C LEU A 13 -11.14 -1.22 -1.22
N GLN A 14 -11.90 -1.83 -2.14
CA GLN A 14 -13.10 -1.22 -2.73
C GLN A 14 -14.25 -1.07 -1.72
N GLU A 15 -14.33 -1.95 -0.72
CA GLU A 15 -15.28 -1.84 0.39
C GLU A 15 -14.87 -0.76 1.40
N TRP A 16 -13.57 -0.65 1.69
CA TRP A 16 -13.03 0.21 2.74
C TRP A 16 -12.82 1.66 2.29
N VAL A 17 -12.24 1.86 1.11
CA VAL A 17 -11.88 3.20 0.62
C VAL A 17 -12.94 3.67 -0.36
N ARG A 18 -13.48 4.89 -0.19
CA ARG A 18 -14.42 5.52 -1.13
C ARG A 18 -13.73 6.56 -2.00
N SER A 19 -12.67 7.18 -1.50
CA SER A 19 -11.86 8.15 -2.24
C SER A 19 -11.23 7.52 -3.48
N GLU A 20 -11.53 8.11 -4.64
CA GLU A 20 -10.94 7.67 -5.92
C GLU A 20 -9.43 7.94 -5.95
N SER A 21 -8.97 9.05 -5.35
CA SER A 21 -7.54 9.37 -5.29
C SER A 21 -6.78 8.36 -4.42
N LEU A 22 -7.32 7.99 -3.26
CA LEU A 22 -6.69 7.01 -2.38
C LEU A 22 -6.68 5.61 -3.00
N ARG A 23 -7.76 5.22 -3.70
CA ARG A 23 -7.75 3.97 -4.48
C ARG A 23 -6.65 3.96 -5.54
N LYS A 24 -6.51 5.04 -6.31
CA LYS A 24 -5.46 5.17 -7.34
C LYS A 24 -4.06 5.10 -6.74
N HIS A 25 -3.86 5.69 -5.57
CA HIS A 25 -2.61 5.54 -4.79
C HIS A 25 -2.35 4.07 -4.46
N CYS A 26 -3.28 3.38 -3.80
CA CYS A 26 -3.12 1.95 -3.48
C CYS A 26 -2.88 1.08 -4.72
N TYR A 27 -3.53 1.38 -5.86
CA TYR A 27 -3.30 0.67 -7.12
C TYR A 27 -1.87 0.88 -7.65
N ALA A 28 -1.38 2.11 -7.66
CA ALA A 28 -0.02 2.42 -8.11
C ALA A 28 1.05 1.76 -7.22
N VAL A 29 0.82 1.76 -5.90
CA VAL A 29 1.67 1.05 -4.93
C VAL A 29 1.63 -0.45 -5.18
N ALA A 30 0.45 -1.05 -5.34
CA ALA A 30 0.28 -2.48 -5.60
C ALA A 30 0.97 -2.94 -6.89
N ASP A 31 0.82 -2.19 -7.98
CA ASP A 31 1.48 -2.49 -9.26
C ASP A 31 3.01 -2.43 -9.12
N SER A 32 3.52 -1.43 -8.39
CA SER A 32 4.96 -1.30 -8.11
C SER A 32 5.47 -2.47 -7.26
N MET A 33 4.74 -2.83 -6.21
CA MET A 33 5.06 -3.96 -5.33
C MET A 33 5.10 -5.27 -6.12
N LYS A 34 4.06 -5.56 -6.91
CA LYS A 34 3.98 -6.73 -7.77
C LYS A 34 5.14 -6.81 -8.75
N HIS A 35 5.50 -5.69 -9.37
CA HIS A 35 6.63 -5.63 -10.30
C HIS A 35 7.96 -5.99 -9.61
N PHE A 36 8.25 -5.38 -8.46
CA PHE A 36 9.49 -5.67 -7.73
C PHE A 36 9.53 -7.09 -7.16
N ALA A 37 8.39 -7.67 -6.78
CA ALA A 37 8.32 -9.07 -6.39
C ALA A 37 8.75 -9.99 -7.54
N GLN A 38 8.23 -9.77 -8.75
CA GLN A 38 8.57 -10.55 -9.94
C GLN A 38 10.07 -10.44 -10.30
N LEU A 39 10.64 -9.24 -10.23
CA LEU A 39 12.08 -9.04 -10.46
C LEU A 39 12.96 -9.80 -9.46
N ARG A 40 12.44 -10.04 -8.25
CA ARG A 40 13.15 -10.73 -7.17
C ARG A 40 12.83 -12.22 -7.10
N GLY A 41 11.87 -12.71 -7.89
CA GLY A 41 11.38 -14.09 -7.79
C GLY A 41 10.60 -14.38 -6.51
N GLU A 42 9.99 -13.34 -5.92
CA GLU A 42 9.19 -13.40 -4.69
C GLU A 42 7.70 -13.63 -5.01
N ASP A 43 6.87 -13.82 -3.97
CA ASP A 43 5.43 -13.99 -4.12
C ASP A 43 4.74 -12.68 -4.52
N ALA A 44 4.50 -12.53 -5.83
CA ALA A 44 3.86 -11.35 -6.40
C ALA A 44 2.42 -11.12 -5.94
N ASP A 45 1.67 -12.18 -5.61
CA ASP A 45 0.27 -12.09 -5.15
C ASP A 45 0.20 -11.53 -3.72
N LEU A 46 1.14 -11.95 -2.85
CA LEU A 46 1.30 -11.40 -1.50
C LEU A 46 1.73 -9.92 -1.54
N TRP A 47 2.70 -9.57 -2.38
CA TRP A 47 3.20 -8.20 -2.50
C TRP A 47 2.13 -7.23 -3.05
N GLU A 48 1.35 -7.68 -4.05
CA GLU A 48 0.21 -6.95 -4.58
C GLU A 48 -0.84 -6.71 -3.49
N ALA A 49 -1.16 -7.74 -2.69
CA ALA A 49 -2.12 -7.61 -1.59
C ALA A 49 -1.68 -6.60 -0.51
N VAL A 50 -0.39 -6.60 -0.14
CA VAL A 50 0.17 -5.61 0.80
C VAL A 50 0.03 -4.19 0.23
N GLY A 51 0.37 -3.98 -1.03
CA GLY A 51 0.24 -2.66 -1.66
C GLY A 51 -1.21 -2.17 -1.75
N LEU A 52 -2.16 -3.08 -2.01
CA LEU A 52 -3.58 -2.73 -2.03
C LEU A 52 -4.13 -2.34 -0.65
N LEU A 53 -3.62 -2.97 0.42
CA LEU A 53 -4.20 -2.87 1.75
C LEU A 53 -3.50 -1.87 2.69
N HIS A 54 -2.29 -1.40 2.37
CA HIS A 54 -1.49 -0.61 3.31
C HIS A 54 -2.23 0.61 3.90
N ASP A 55 -3.01 1.31 3.07
CA ASP A 55 -3.77 2.52 3.41
C ASP A 55 -5.28 2.28 3.58
N MET A 56 -5.74 1.02 3.69
CA MET A 56 -7.18 0.69 3.63
C MET A 56 -8.03 1.39 4.70
N ASP A 57 -7.44 1.72 5.84
CA ASP A 57 -8.11 2.37 6.97
C ASP A 57 -7.87 3.90 7.03
N TYR A 58 -6.96 4.44 6.21
CA TYR A 58 -6.53 5.84 6.27
C TYR A 58 -7.70 6.83 6.16
N GLU A 59 -8.60 6.63 5.18
CA GLU A 59 -9.74 7.53 4.94
C GLU A 59 -10.69 7.60 6.15
N ARG A 60 -10.92 6.47 6.82
CA ARG A 60 -11.90 6.35 7.92
C ARG A 60 -11.30 6.66 9.29
N HIS A 61 -10.01 6.39 9.43
CA HIS A 61 -9.28 6.41 10.70
C HIS A 61 -7.94 7.12 10.53
N PRO A 62 -7.91 8.40 10.11
CA PRO A 62 -6.65 9.12 9.96
C PRO A 62 -5.93 9.23 11.31
N ASN A 63 -4.60 9.20 11.28
CA ASN A 63 -3.75 9.27 12.46
C ASN A 63 -2.90 10.55 12.45
N VAL A 64 -3.56 11.71 12.57
CA VAL A 64 -2.90 13.02 12.50
C VAL A 64 -1.92 13.21 13.66
N GLU A 65 -2.25 12.68 14.84
CA GLU A 65 -1.41 12.75 16.05
C GLU A 65 -0.25 11.75 16.05
N GLN A 66 -0.14 10.90 15.01
CA GLN A 66 0.88 9.85 14.90
C GLN A 66 0.96 8.95 16.16
N SER A 67 -0.21 8.58 16.69
CA SER A 67 -0.32 7.63 17.79
C SER A 67 0.30 6.29 17.39
N PRO A 68 1.11 5.64 18.25
CA PRO A 68 1.72 4.35 17.94
C PRO A 68 0.76 3.16 18.08
N THR A 69 -0.51 3.39 18.40
CA THR A 69 -1.50 2.33 18.67
C THR A 69 -2.91 2.62 18.15
N GLU A 70 -3.19 3.85 17.71
CA GLU A 70 -4.53 4.28 17.31
C GLU A 70 -4.54 4.82 15.88
N GLY A 71 -5.69 4.78 15.23
CA GLY A 71 -5.83 5.22 13.84
C GLY A 71 -5.04 4.35 12.86
N HIS A 72 -4.85 4.87 11.66
CA HIS A 72 -4.06 4.22 10.63
C HIS A 72 -2.59 4.06 11.05
N PRO A 73 -1.94 2.91 10.75
CA PRO A 73 -2.48 1.72 10.08
C PRO A 73 -3.03 0.64 11.04
N PHE A 74 -3.16 0.95 12.33
CA PHE A 74 -3.45 -0.04 13.37
C PHE A 74 -4.86 -0.59 13.29
N ILE A 75 -5.84 0.21 12.85
CA ILE A 75 -7.23 -0.23 12.71
C ILE A 75 -7.37 -1.25 11.58
N GLY A 76 -6.76 -0.98 10.43
CA GLY A 76 -6.70 -1.88 9.28
C GLY A 76 -5.99 -3.17 9.65
N VAL A 77 -4.84 -3.08 10.32
CA VAL A 77 -4.07 -4.25 10.75
C VAL A 77 -4.83 -5.11 11.77
N ALA A 78 -5.52 -4.50 12.73
CA ALA A 78 -6.37 -5.24 13.67
C ALA A 78 -7.46 -6.02 12.93
N TRP A 79 -8.16 -5.38 12.00
CA TRP A 79 -9.18 -6.02 11.18
C TRP A 79 -8.60 -7.15 10.31
N LEU A 80 -7.42 -6.94 9.70
CA LEU A 80 -6.75 -7.96 8.90
C LEU A 80 -6.41 -9.21 9.72
N ARG A 81 -5.92 -9.05 10.95
CA ARG A 81 -5.67 -10.16 11.89
C ARG A 81 -6.94 -10.92 12.24
N GLU A 82 -8.03 -10.22 12.56
CA GLU A 82 -9.34 -10.83 12.83
C GLU A 82 -9.88 -11.61 11.61
N ASN A 83 -9.55 -11.15 10.41
CA ASN A 83 -9.94 -11.76 9.14
C ASN A 83 -8.89 -12.73 8.59
N ARG A 84 -8.00 -13.24 9.45
CA ARG A 84 -7.05 -14.32 9.17
C ARG A 84 -6.05 -14.02 8.04
N TRP A 85 -5.67 -12.75 7.88
CA TRP A 85 -4.49 -12.41 7.08
C TRP A 85 -3.22 -12.79 7.84
N SER A 86 -2.15 -13.10 7.10
CA SER A 86 -0.88 -13.52 7.71
C SER A 86 -0.23 -12.38 8.49
N GLU A 87 0.57 -12.73 9.50
CA GLU A 87 1.36 -11.73 10.23
C GLU A 87 2.41 -11.07 9.34
N GLU A 88 2.85 -11.73 8.26
CA GLU A 88 3.72 -11.13 7.26
C GLU A 88 3.06 -9.91 6.57
N VAL A 89 1.80 -10.04 6.15
CA VAL A 89 1.03 -8.91 5.58
C VAL A 89 0.84 -7.82 6.63
N CYS A 90 0.42 -8.20 7.84
CA CYS A 90 0.14 -7.27 8.92
C CYS A 90 1.38 -6.47 9.32
N ARG A 91 2.52 -7.14 9.49
CA ARG A 91 3.80 -6.52 9.83
C ARG A 91 4.31 -5.63 8.70
N ALA A 92 4.20 -6.06 7.44
CA ALA A 92 4.58 -5.26 6.30
C ALA A 92 3.82 -3.93 6.28
N ILE A 93 2.50 -3.98 6.50
CA ILE A 93 1.66 -2.79 6.64
C ILE A 93 2.09 -1.97 7.85
N LEU A 94 2.27 -2.53 9.05
CA LEU A 94 2.74 -1.73 10.19
C LEU A 94 4.06 -1.00 9.91
N SER A 95 4.97 -1.61 9.14
CA SER A 95 6.30 -1.05 8.86
C SER A 95 6.30 0.19 7.96
N HIS A 96 5.23 0.47 7.20
CA HIS A 96 5.21 1.67 6.35
C HIS A 96 5.05 2.94 7.20
N ALA A 97 4.29 2.86 8.30
CA ALA A 97 4.09 3.95 9.24
C ALA A 97 5.27 4.10 10.22
N ALA A 98 6.02 5.20 10.11
CA ALA A 98 7.18 5.45 10.98
C ALA A 98 6.83 5.47 12.48
N TYR A 99 5.64 5.97 12.83
CA TYR A 99 5.16 6.06 14.21
C TYR A 99 4.73 4.70 14.80
N ALA A 100 4.63 3.65 14.00
CA ALA A 100 4.39 2.29 14.50
C ALA A 100 5.63 1.64 15.14
N ASN A 101 6.81 2.26 15.02
CA ASN A 101 8.07 1.75 15.57
C ASN A 101 8.39 0.30 15.12
N VAL A 102 7.94 -0.08 13.92
CA VAL A 102 8.27 -1.37 13.29
C VAL A 102 9.40 -1.15 12.29
N SER A 103 10.54 -1.80 12.52
CA SER A 103 11.69 -1.77 11.61
C SER A 103 11.39 -2.50 10.29
N ARG A 104 11.84 -1.90 9.19
CA ARG A 104 11.80 -2.51 7.85
C ARG A 104 13.02 -3.41 7.67
N GLU A 105 12.81 -4.71 7.80
CA GLU A 105 13.81 -5.77 7.78
C GLU A 105 13.84 -6.48 6.42
N THR A 106 12.66 -6.78 5.87
CA THR A 106 12.51 -7.61 4.66
C THR A 106 12.54 -6.79 3.36
N PRO A 107 12.79 -7.43 2.19
CA PRO A 107 12.64 -6.78 0.90
C PRO A 107 11.23 -6.25 0.65
N LEU A 108 10.19 -6.95 1.12
CA LEU A 108 8.79 -6.53 1.05
C LEU A 108 8.57 -5.20 1.78
N GLU A 109 8.96 -5.13 3.05
CA GLU A 109 8.81 -3.94 3.91
C GLU A 109 9.59 -2.73 3.37
N LYS A 110 10.82 -2.96 2.92
CA LYS A 110 11.67 -1.92 2.32
C LYS A 110 11.11 -1.42 0.99
N THR A 111 10.54 -2.31 0.17
CA THR A 111 9.93 -1.92 -1.09
C THR A 111 8.67 -1.12 -0.85
N LEU A 112 7.77 -1.57 0.05
CA LEU A 112 6.54 -0.84 0.38
C LEU A 112 6.85 0.60 0.77
N CYS A 113 7.77 0.80 1.73
CA CYS A 113 8.20 2.13 2.15
C CYS A 113 8.76 2.97 1.00
N ALA A 114 9.51 2.36 0.08
CA ALA A 114 10.08 3.09 -1.04
C ALA A 114 9.01 3.51 -2.05
N VAL A 115 8.08 2.62 -2.40
CA VAL A 115 7.12 2.88 -3.49
C VAL A 115 5.90 3.69 -3.04
N ASP A 116 5.58 3.69 -1.74
CA ASP A 116 4.44 4.39 -1.15
C ASP A 116 4.45 5.88 -1.53
N GLU A 117 5.38 6.68 -0.99
CA GLU A 117 5.46 8.11 -1.30
C GLU A 117 5.88 8.40 -2.75
N LEU A 118 6.74 7.56 -3.35
CA LEU A 118 7.20 7.75 -4.73
C LEU A 118 6.06 7.68 -5.75
N SER A 119 5.09 6.79 -5.54
CA SER A 119 3.96 6.64 -6.45
C SER A 119 3.13 7.92 -6.54
N SER A 120 2.79 8.50 -5.39
CA SER A 120 2.05 9.77 -5.30
C SER A 120 2.86 10.95 -5.85
N PHE A 121 4.17 10.99 -5.64
CA PHE A 121 5.04 12.01 -6.22
C PHE A 121 5.02 11.97 -7.75
N ILE A 122 5.15 10.79 -8.35
CA ILE A 122 5.10 10.61 -9.81
C ILE A 122 3.76 11.06 -10.39
N VAL A 123 2.65 10.72 -9.71
CA VAL A 123 1.30 11.19 -10.11
C VAL A 123 1.22 12.71 -10.03
N ALA A 124 1.72 13.34 -8.97
CA ALA A 124 1.73 14.80 -8.83
C ALA A 124 2.55 15.48 -9.94
N VAL A 125 3.73 14.94 -10.27
CA VAL A 125 4.56 15.42 -11.38
C VAL A 125 3.81 15.33 -12.71
N ALA A 126 3.08 14.25 -12.97
CA ALA A 126 2.25 14.15 -14.17
C ALA A 126 1.14 15.22 -14.18
N LEU A 127 0.45 15.44 -13.06
CA LEU A 127 -0.69 16.36 -12.96
C LEU A 127 -0.32 17.84 -13.13
N VAL A 128 0.92 18.25 -12.85
CA VAL A 128 1.38 19.64 -13.09
C VAL A 128 1.78 19.90 -14.55
N ARG A 129 1.90 18.86 -15.39
CA ARG A 129 2.18 19.02 -16.82
C ARG A 129 0.90 19.46 -17.56
N PRO A 130 0.99 20.22 -18.66
CA PRO A 130 -0.19 20.64 -19.43
C PRO A 130 -1.09 19.48 -19.87
N THR A 131 -0.48 18.34 -20.19
CA THR A 131 -1.16 17.14 -20.68
C THR A 131 -1.73 16.26 -19.57
N LYS A 132 -1.29 16.45 -18.31
CA LYS A 132 -1.66 15.63 -17.15
C LYS A 132 -1.35 14.13 -17.33
N SER A 133 -0.40 13.80 -18.21
CA SER A 133 -0.09 12.44 -18.62
C SER A 133 1.30 12.02 -18.12
N ILE A 134 1.40 10.81 -17.58
CA ILE A 134 2.67 10.21 -17.16
C ILE A 134 3.63 9.99 -18.34
N HIS A 135 3.10 9.79 -19.55
CA HIS A 135 3.90 9.60 -20.74
C HIS A 135 4.71 10.83 -21.16
N ASP A 136 4.32 12.01 -20.66
CA ASP A 136 5.00 13.26 -20.93
C ASP A 136 5.96 13.66 -19.80
N VAL A 137 6.21 12.77 -18.83
CA VAL A 137 7.21 12.99 -17.78
C VAL A 137 8.58 12.61 -18.32
N ASP A 138 9.49 13.59 -18.38
CA ASP A 138 10.89 13.37 -18.76
C ASP A 138 11.71 13.06 -17.50
N VAL A 139 12.62 12.09 -17.61
CA VAL A 139 13.50 11.61 -16.52
C VAL A 139 14.97 11.95 -16.78
N ARG A 140 15.24 12.81 -17.78
CA ARG A 140 16.57 13.24 -18.20
C ARG A 140 17.00 14.57 -17.58
#